data_AF-A0A1Q9Y0S9-F1
#
_entry.id   AF-A0A1Q9Y0S9-F1
#
_cell.length_a   1.000
_cell.length_b   1.000
_cell.length_c   1.000
_cell.angle_alpha   90.00
_cell.angle_beta   90.00
_cell.angle_gamma   90.00
#
_symmetry.space_group_name_H-M   'P 1'
#
loop_
_entity.id
_entity.type
_entity.pdbx_description
1 polymer ?
#
loop_
_entity_poly.entity_id
_entity_poly.type
_entity_poly.pdbx_seq_one_letter_code
_entity_poly.pdbx_strand_id
1 'polypeptide(L)'
;MKFPVSPYPSIGEIVYEVAVRSGLVLSTDISNLYEDLKAFKDDRKRPGLDPIEIPTTILYSIEARLAEYLGDPYAANLIFVGARRWLEFYAGFVTRHDAGLLERQHMRELLWPTIFGVGGYLLLNAVYLVLPLVKPTVVLNSSAPFGCVIKALCTRGSKDYSLICEHRAKEHGIDFDNCRDTLDAWLKGPTVPNLDRALELLKALGLDHEMGPKLWVVAGRLLSRTPLEYRKSIANHFSLTELTIADAEKAFFWRKREVAMENVQQYCIGPDRPYGALREALYSPDVPRDAAAVQDMLTRLELTWEPIAGQTYHIVEWLRARFLVLCRQNEKALEHYQAAYNLGVGRDPDIFKNVLAEALALAGKLGKKKLVKRYDSLLGLHWMGEWDGESSSLPELFDKRFDPRLFYE
;
A
#
# COMPACT_ATOMS: atom_id res chain seq x y z
N MET A 1 20.46 9.49 5.21
CA MET A 1 19.11 10.01 5.48
C MET A 1 18.12 8.87 5.42
N LYS A 2 17.25 8.67 6.42
CA LYS A 2 16.15 7.68 6.33
C LYS A 2 15.00 8.35 5.57
N PHE A 3 14.52 7.72 4.50
CA PHE A 3 13.36 8.22 3.77
C PHE A 3 12.11 8.20 4.66
N PRO A 4 11.18 9.15 4.49
CA PRO A 4 9.93 9.14 5.24
C PRO A 4 9.07 7.93 4.88
N VAL A 5 8.35 7.41 5.87
CA VAL A 5 7.39 6.33 5.64
C VAL A 5 6.16 6.91 4.95
N SER A 6 5.79 6.36 3.78
CA SER A 6 4.58 6.81 3.09
C SER A 6 3.34 6.63 3.96
N PRO A 7 2.42 7.63 4.01
CA PRO A 7 1.16 7.52 4.75
C PRO A 7 0.31 6.33 4.30
N TYR A 8 0.39 5.94 3.04
CA TYR A 8 -0.31 4.77 2.51
C TYR A 8 0.57 3.53 2.54
N PRO A 9 0.03 2.35 2.90
CA PRO A 9 0.65 1.06 2.56
C PRO A 9 0.99 0.98 1.08
N SER A 10 2.24 0.68 0.77
CA SER A 10 2.63 0.47 -0.60
C SER A 10 2.12 -0.90 -1.11
N ILE A 11 1.89 -1.04 -2.41
CA ILE A 11 1.50 -2.34 -3.00
C ILE A 11 2.52 -3.44 -2.66
N GLY A 12 3.81 -3.12 -2.61
CA GLY A 12 4.84 -4.08 -2.22
C GLY A 12 4.72 -4.51 -0.76
N GLU A 13 4.37 -3.59 0.16
CA GLU A 13 4.03 -3.98 1.53
C GLU A 13 2.81 -4.92 1.56
N ILE A 14 1.76 -4.61 0.79
CA ILE A 14 0.55 -5.43 0.74
C ILE A 14 0.85 -6.83 0.20
N VAL A 15 1.52 -6.93 -0.96
CA VAL A 15 1.86 -8.20 -1.60
C VAL A 15 2.80 -9.03 -0.72
N TYR A 16 3.83 -8.40 -0.14
CA TYR A 16 4.73 -9.07 0.81
C TYR A 16 3.97 -9.66 2.00
N GLU A 17 3.14 -8.85 2.66
CA GLU A 17 2.40 -9.31 3.84
C GLU A 17 1.43 -10.45 3.49
N VAL A 18 0.72 -10.37 2.36
CA VAL A 18 -0.20 -11.43 1.92
C VAL A 18 0.55 -12.70 1.56
N ALA A 19 1.63 -12.62 0.77
CA ALA A 19 2.41 -13.79 0.34
C ALA A 19 3.06 -14.52 1.52
N VAL A 20 3.65 -13.78 2.47
CA VAL A 20 4.31 -14.36 3.65
C VAL A 20 3.29 -14.86 4.67
N ARG A 21 2.22 -14.09 4.96
CA ARG A 21 1.23 -14.50 5.96
C ARG A 21 0.35 -15.65 5.49
N SER A 22 0.08 -15.77 4.19
CA SER A 22 -0.59 -16.96 3.64
C SER A 22 0.31 -18.19 3.72
N GLY A 23 1.63 -18.03 3.79
CA GLY A 23 2.59 -19.11 3.77
C GLY A 23 2.88 -19.63 2.37
N LEU A 24 2.42 -18.94 1.33
CA LEU A 24 2.81 -19.22 -0.05
C LEU A 24 4.29 -18.93 -0.27
N VAL A 25 4.87 -17.97 0.47
CA VAL A 25 6.31 -17.69 0.45
C VAL A 25 6.86 -17.75 1.87
N LEU A 26 7.95 -18.50 2.05
CA LEU A 26 8.63 -18.67 3.33
C LEU A 26 9.93 -17.87 3.35
N SER A 27 10.41 -17.48 4.54
CA SER A 27 11.74 -16.85 4.65
C SER A 27 12.90 -17.82 4.45
N THR A 28 12.62 -19.12 4.52
CA THR A 28 13.58 -20.22 4.33
C THR A 28 13.51 -20.80 2.91
N ASP A 29 12.86 -20.09 2.00
CA ASP A 29 12.72 -20.53 0.62
C ASP A 29 14.07 -20.59 -0.09
N ILE A 30 14.29 -21.65 -0.87
CA ILE A 30 15.51 -21.80 -1.66
C ILE A 30 15.48 -20.86 -2.88
N SER A 31 14.29 -20.46 -3.33
CA SER A 31 14.13 -19.50 -4.42
C SER A 31 14.42 -18.06 -3.97
N ASN A 32 14.87 -17.23 -4.91
CA ASN A 32 15.09 -15.80 -4.66
C ASN A 32 13.80 -15.01 -4.39
N LEU A 33 12.62 -15.62 -4.51
CA LEU A 33 11.33 -14.94 -4.42
C LEU A 33 11.12 -14.20 -3.08
N TYR A 34 11.61 -14.76 -1.97
CA TYR A 34 11.51 -14.09 -0.67
C TYR A 34 12.34 -12.80 -0.62
N GLU A 35 13.59 -12.86 -1.10
CA GLU A 35 14.46 -11.69 -1.15
C GLU A 35 13.96 -10.67 -2.19
N ASP A 36 13.42 -11.12 -3.32
CA ASP A 36 12.78 -10.25 -4.32
C ASP A 36 11.55 -9.53 -3.73
N LEU A 37 10.73 -10.23 -2.94
CA LEU A 37 9.58 -9.64 -2.25
C LEU A 37 10.00 -8.64 -1.18
N LYS A 38 11.08 -8.94 -0.45
CA LYS A 38 11.64 -8.04 0.57
C LYS A 38 12.24 -6.80 -0.08
N ALA A 39 12.98 -6.95 -1.17
CA ALA A 39 13.45 -5.84 -2.00
C ALA A 39 12.28 -5.02 -2.53
N PHE A 40 11.22 -5.66 -3.05
CA PHE A 40 10.03 -4.96 -3.53
C PHE A 40 9.28 -4.19 -2.43
N LYS A 41 9.23 -4.74 -1.20
CA LYS A 41 8.69 -4.06 -0.01
C LYS A 41 9.55 -2.86 0.39
N ASP A 42 10.87 -2.96 0.32
CA ASP A 42 11.81 -1.95 0.79
C ASP A 42 12.16 -0.88 -0.26
N ASP A 43 12.23 -1.22 -1.55
CA ASP A 43 12.48 -0.27 -2.64
C ASP A 43 11.43 0.83 -2.66
N ARG A 44 10.21 0.56 -2.17
CA ARG A 44 9.13 1.55 -2.05
C ARG A 44 9.29 2.50 -0.86
N LYS A 45 10.19 2.19 0.08
CA LYS A 45 10.68 3.17 1.07
C LYS A 45 11.72 4.11 0.44
N ARG A 46 12.05 3.95 -0.85
CA ARG A 46 12.90 4.85 -1.63
C ARG A 46 12.05 5.36 -2.80
N PRO A 47 11.79 6.66 -2.95
CA PRO A 47 10.88 7.13 -3.99
C PRO A 47 11.57 6.95 -5.33
N GLY A 48 11.19 5.89 -6.04
CA GLY A 48 11.82 5.44 -7.27
C GLY A 48 11.12 4.25 -7.94
N LEU A 49 9.94 3.86 -7.46
CA LEU A 49 9.14 2.83 -8.09
C LEU A 49 7.79 3.38 -8.51
N ASP A 50 7.49 3.14 -9.76
CA ASP A 50 6.22 3.33 -10.42
C ASP A 50 5.03 3.05 -9.48
N PRO A 51 4.01 3.91 -9.48
CA PRO A 51 2.68 3.39 -9.28
C PRO A 51 2.40 2.39 -10.41
N ILE A 52 2.18 1.13 -10.03
CA ILE A 52 1.29 0.15 -10.70
C ILE A 52 1.95 -1.06 -11.38
N GLU A 53 3.23 -1.07 -11.77
CA GLU A 53 3.82 -2.32 -12.27
C GLU A 53 4.43 -3.14 -11.13
N ILE A 54 3.62 -4.02 -10.55
CA ILE A 54 4.15 -5.11 -9.75
C ILE A 54 5.04 -5.94 -10.68
N PRO A 55 6.32 -6.20 -10.32
CA PRO A 55 7.22 -6.96 -11.16
C PRO A 55 6.53 -8.25 -11.60
N THR A 56 6.36 -8.42 -12.91
CA THR A 56 5.52 -9.49 -13.44
C THR A 56 6.04 -10.85 -13.00
N THR A 57 7.36 -10.97 -12.81
CA THR A 57 8.07 -12.14 -12.27
C THR A 57 7.62 -12.51 -10.85
N ILE A 58 7.49 -11.53 -9.94
CA ILE A 58 7.01 -11.77 -8.57
C ILE A 58 5.58 -12.26 -8.61
N LEU A 59 4.72 -11.60 -9.40
CA LEU A 59 3.32 -11.97 -9.53
C LEU A 59 3.14 -13.39 -10.08
N TYR A 60 3.78 -13.70 -11.21
CA TYR A 60 3.72 -15.03 -11.81
C TYR A 60 4.23 -16.12 -10.86
N SER A 61 5.26 -15.83 -10.07
CA SER A 61 5.79 -16.78 -9.09
C SER A 61 4.80 -17.05 -7.95
N ILE A 62 4.09 -16.04 -7.48
CA ILE A 62 3.06 -16.20 -6.45
C ILE A 62 1.84 -16.94 -7.02
N GLU A 63 1.42 -16.60 -8.25
CA GLU A 63 0.31 -17.29 -8.94
C GLU A 63 0.62 -18.78 -9.13
N ALA A 64 1.83 -19.13 -9.59
CA ALA A 64 2.25 -20.51 -9.78
C ALA A 64 2.21 -21.32 -8.48
N ARG A 65 2.63 -20.72 -7.35
CA ARG A 65 2.56 -21.36 -6.03
C ARG A 65 1.13 -21.54 -5.53
N LEU A 66 0.26 -20.57 -5.81
CA LEU A 66 -1.16 -20.71 -5.51
C LEU A 66 -1.77 -21.83 -6.35
N ALA A 67 -1.41 -21.94 -7.64
CA ALA A 67 -1.86 -23.01 -8.53
C ALA A 67 -1.42 -24.38 -8.04
N GLU A 68 -0.15 -24.53 -7.65
CA GLU A 68 0.38 -25.77 -7.06
C GLU A 68 -0.35 -26.13 -5.77
N TYR A 69 -0.55 -25.17 -4.86
CA TYR A 69 -1.28 -25.40 -3.62
C TYR A 69 -2.72 -25.84 -3.88
N LEU A 70 -3.46 -25.13 -4.75
CA LEU A 70 -4.85 -25.46 -5.06
C LEU A 70 -4.97 -26.76 -5.84
N GLY A 71 -3.98 -27.12 -6.65
CA GLY A 71 -4.08 -28.19 -7.65
C GLY A 71 -4.90 -27.79 -8.88
N ASP A 72 -5.17 -26.50 -9.04
CA ASP A 72 -6.00 -25.94 -10.12
C ASP A 72 -5.43 -24.58 -10.59
N PRO A 73 -4.72 -24.58 -11.73
CA PRO A 73 -4.18 -23.35 -12.32
C PRO A 73 -5.25 -22.34 -12.74
N TYR A 74 -6.43 -22.79 -13.17
CA TYR A 74 -7.51 -21.90 -13.61
C TYR A 74 -8.12 -21.15 -12.43
N ALA A 75 -8.37 -21.87 -11.32
CA ALA A 75 -8.83 -21.25 -10.09
C ALA A 75 -7.82 -20.25 -9.52
N ALA A 76 -6.54 -20.61 -9.52
CA ALA A 76 -5.47 -19.70 -9.08
C ALA A 76 -5.45 -18.43 -9.95
N ASN A 77 -5.54 -18.57 -11.27
CA ASN A 77 -5.59 -17.43 -12.18
C ASN A 77 -6.78 -16.50 -11.90
N LEU A 78 -7.98 -17.04 -11.70
CA LEU A 78 -9.17 -16.24 -11.38
C LEU A 78 -9.02 -15.43 -10.08
N ILE A 79 -8.50 -16.08 -9.02
CA ILE A 79 -8.22 -15.40 -7.74
C ILE A 79 -7.19 -14.30 -7.95
N PHE A 80 -6.15 -14.58 -8.73
CA PHE A 80 -5.05 -13.67 -8.98
C PHE A 80 -5.46 -12.45 -9.82
N VAL A 81 -6.31 -12.66 -10.83
CA VAL A 81 -6.93 -11.57 -11.61
C VAL A 81 -7.75 -10.66 -10.69
N GLY A 82 -8.55 -11.23 -9.79
CA GLY A 82 -9.29 -10.46 -8.80
C GLY A 82 -8.38 -9.63 -7.88
N ALA A 83 -7.32 -10.24 -7.37
CA ALA A 83 -6.32 -9.56 -6.54
C ALA A 83 -5.62 -8.43 -7.30
N ARG A 84 -5.23 -8.65 -8.56
CA ARG A 84 -4.61 -7.62 -9.41
C ARG A 84 -5.53 -6.43 -9.63
N ARG A 85 -6.82 -6.68 -9.93
CA ARG A 85 -7.81 -5.61 -10.10
C ARG A 85 -8.01 -4.80 -8.83
N TRP A 86 -7.98 -5.45 -7.67
CA TRP A 86 -8.05 -4.75 -6.39
C TRP A 86 -6.80 -3.88 -6.13
N LEU A 87 -5.60 -4.37 -6.47
CA LEU A 87 -4.35 -3.60 -6.34
C LEU A 87 -4.30 -2.41 -7.30
N GLU A 88 -4.78 -2.57 -8.53
CA GLU A 88 -4.95 -1.48 -9.51
C GLU A 88 -5.94 -0.43 -9.01
N PHE A 89 -7.08 -0.87 -8.47
CA PHE A 89 -8.04 0.01 -7.81
C PHE A 89 -7.39 0.78 -6.65
N TYR A 90 -6.67 0.08 -5.76
CA TYR A 90 -6.01 0.68 -4.60
C TYR A 90 -4.98 1.73 -5.03
N ALA A 91 -4.20 1.46 -6.07
CA ALA A 91 -3.26 2.42 -6.64
C ALA A 91 -3.98 3.69 -7.11
N GLY A 92 -5.04 3.54 -7.91
CA GLY A 92 -5.86 4.66 -8.35
C GLY A 92 -6.50 5.41 -7.17
N PHE A 93 -6.99 4.69 -6.17
CA PHE A 93 -7.57 5.26 -4.95
C PHE A 93 -6.56 6.16 -4.22
N VAL A 94 -5.33 5.71 -4.00
CA VAL A 94 -4.27 6.52 -3.34
C VAL A 94 -3.98 7.80 -4.13
N THR A 95 -4.06 7.78 -5.46
CA THR A 95 -3.85 8.99 -6.28
C THR A 95 -5.00 9.97 -6.22
N ARG A 96 -6.24 9.51 -6.02
CA ARG A 96 -7.43 10.36 -5.88
C ARG A 96 -7.60 10.94 -4.48
N HIS A 97 -7.08 10.24 -3.48
CA HIS A 97 -7.17 10.64 -2.08
C HIS A 97 -5.77 10.89 -1.52
N ASP A 98 -5.34 12.14 -1.47
CA ASP A 98 -4.07 12.52 -0.84
C ASP A 98 -4.03 12.15 0.66
N ALA A 99 -2.88 12.26 1.33
CA ALA A 99 -2.84 12.11 2.80
C ALA A 99 -2.90 13.45 3.53
N GLY A 100 -2.45 14.54 2.89
CA GLY A 100 -2.36 15.85 3.51
C GLY A 100 -1.51 15.80 4.79
N LEU A 101 -2.10 16.21 5.92
CA LEU A 101 -1.43 16.20 7.23
C LEU A 101 -1.53 14.86 7.97
N LEU A 102 -2.17 13.85 7.38
CA LEU A 102 -2.35 12.56 8.03
C LEU A 102 -1.07 11.72 7.94
N GLU A 103 -0.84 10.92 8.98
CA GLU A 103 0.30 10.01 9.07
C GLU A 103 -0.14 8.58 8.82
N ARG A 104 0.84 7.67 8.69
CA ARG A 104 0.59 6.25 8.42
C ARG A 104 -0.38 5.61 9.43
N GLN A 105 -0.35 6.02 10.69
CA GLN A 105 -1.27 5.50 11.70
C GLN A 105 -2.72 5.92 11.41
N HIS A 106 -2.97 7.21 11.22
CA HIS A 106 -4.29 7.73 10.83
C HIS A 106 -4.81 7.04 9.57
N MET A 107 -3.96 6.88 8.56
CA MET A 107 -4.35 6.21 7.32
C MET A 107 -4.71 4.75 7.52
N ARG A 108 -4.01 4.00 8.39
CA ARG A 108 -4.36 2.62 8.72
C ARG A 108 -5.74 2.53 9.38
N GLU A 109 -6.03 3.44 10.31
CA GLU A 109 -7.33 3.52 11.00
C GLU A 109 -8.48 3.89 10.05
N LEU A 110 -8.19 4.64 8.97
CA LEU A 110 -9.15 4.95 7.93
C LEU A 110 -9.35 3.82 6.92
N LEU A 111 -8.25 3.19 6.46
CA LEU A 111 -8.24 2.17 5.40
C LEU A 111 -8.91 0.86 5.84
N TRP A 112 -8.66 0.41 7.07
CA TRP A 112 -9.20 -0.85 7.58
C TRP A 112 -10.73 -0.93 7.62
N PRO A 113 -11.46 0.04 8.21
CA PRO A 113 -12.92 0.01 8.23
C PRO A 113 -13.55 0.24 6.85
N THR A 114 -12.83 0.85 5.91
CA THR A 114 -13.37 1.21 4.60
C THR A 114 -12.84 0.28 3.50
N ILE A 115 -11.72 0.64 2.88
CA ILE A 115 -11.17 0.01 1.68
C ILE A 115 -10.75 -1.44 1.91
N PHE A 116 -10.02 -1.72 3.00
CA PHE A 116 -9.58 -3.09 3.30
C PHE A 116 -10.73 -3.93 3.86
N GLY A 117 -11.65 -3.32 4.61
CA GLY A 117 -12.85 -3.97 5.14
C GLY A 117 -13.75 -4.51 4.02
N VAL A 118 -14.06 -3.68 3.03
CA VAL A 118 -14.84 -4.10 1.85
C VAL A 118 -14.09 -5.12 1.01
N GLY A 119 -12.78 -4.93 0.77
CA GLY A 119 -11.97 -5.92 0.07
C GLY A 119 -11.98 -7.29 0.74
N GLY A 120 -11.81 -7.33 2.07
CA GLY A 120 -11.88 -8.55 2.87
C GLY A 120 -13.26 -9.19 2.85
N TYR A 121 -14.32 -8.39 2.89
CA TYR A 121 -15.71 -8.85 2.76
C TYR A 121 -15.94 -9.53 1.41
N LEU A 122 -15.60 -8.88 0.31
CA LEU A 122 -15.81 -9.41 -1.04
C LEU A 122 -15.06 -10.74 -1.24
N LEU A 123 -13.80 -10.81 -0.80
CA LEU A 123 -12.99 -12.02 -0.90
C LEU A 123 -13.53 -13.16 -0.03
N LEU A 124 -13.90 -12.88 1.22
CA LEU A 124 -14.43 -13.90 2.12
C LEU A 124 -15.82 -14.38 1.68
N ASN A 125 -16.64 -13.49 1.12
CA ASN A 125 -17.93 -13.85 0.54
C ASN A 125 -17.73 -14.75 -0.69
N ALA A 126 -16.74 -14.48 -1.54
CA ALA A 126 -16.40 -15.36 -2.64
C ALA A 126 -15.98 -16.77 -2.16
N VAL A 127 -15.14 -16.85 -1.12
CA VAL A 127 -14.79 -18.15 -0.49
C VAL A 127 -16.03 -18.87 0.03
N TYR A 128 -16.96 -18.16 0.65
CA TYR A 128 -18.22 -18.73 1.15
C TYR A 128 -19.16 -19.19 0.03
N LEU A 129 -19.22 -18.48 -1.09
CA LEU A 129 -20.00 -18.90 -2.26
C LEU A 129 -19.42 -20.15 -2.92
N VAL A 130 -18.09 -20.28 -2.97
CA VAL A 130 -17.41 -21.48 -3.48
C VAL A 130 -17.71 -22.70 -2.61
N LEU A 131 -17.66 -22.54 -1.28
CA LEU A 131 -18.04 -23.59 -0.34
C LEU A 131 -18.67 -22.96 0.91
N PRO A 132 -19.98 -23.11 1.16
CA PRO A 132 -20.64 -22.50 2.31
C PRO A 132 -20.41 -23.31 3.60
N LEU A 133 -19.13 -23.47 3.98
CA LEU A 133 -18.70 -24.33 5.08
C LEU A 133 -19.10 -23.78 6.46
N VAL A 134 -18.79 -22.50 6.71
CA VAL A 134 -19.05 -21.82 7.99
C VAL A 134 -19.45 -20.38 7.70
N LYS A 135 -20.44 -19.87 8.45
CA LYS A 135 -20.88 -18.47 8.29
C LYS A 135 -19.70 -17.52 8.50
N PRO A 136 -19.41 -16.58 7.58
CA PRO A 136 -18.28 -15.67 7.69
C PRO A 136 -18.23 -14.90 9.01
N THR A 137 -19.39 -14.46 9.51
CA THR A 137 -19.52 -13.74 10.79
C THR A 137 -19.08 -14.56 12.00
N VAL A 138 -19.21 -15.89 11.98
CA VAL A 138 -18.74 -16.78 13.05
C VAL A 138 -17.21 -16.80 13.06
N VAL A 139 -16.59 -16.97 11.89
CA VAL A 139 -15.13 -17.01 11.77
C VAL A 139 -14.50 -15.66 12.12
N LEU A 140 -15.11 -14.55 11.65
CA LEU A 140 -14.61 -13.20 11.87
C LEU A 140 -14.66 -12.77 13.35
N ASN A 141 -15.60 -13.29 14.14
CA ASN A 141 -15.73 -12.94 15.56
C ASN A 141 -15.06 -13.94 16.51
N SER A 142 -14.59 -15.09 16.01
CA SER A 142 -13.95 -16.13 16.83
C SER A 142 -12.58 -15.70 17.35
N SER A 143 -12.19 -16.19 18.53
CA SER A 143 -10.80 -16.14 19.01
C SER A 143 -9.89 -17.12 18.25
N ALA A 144 -10.48 -18.12 17.58
CA ALA A 144 -9.79 -19.14 16.80
C ALA A 144 -10.41 -19.33 15.40
N PRO A 145 -10.26 -18.35 14.47
CA PRO A 145 -10.80 -18.44 13.11
C PRO A 145 -10.43 -19.75 12.38
N PHE A 146 -9.15 -20.12 12.40
CA PHE A 146 -8.68 -21.40 11.86
C PHE A 146 -9.36 -22.61 12.51
N GLY A 147 -9.49 -22.61 13.85
CA GLY A 147 -10.17 -23.67 14.58
C GLY A 147 -11.64 -23.84 14.18
N CYS A 148 -12.36 -22.74 13.91
CA CYS A 148 -13.73 -22.80 13.38
C CYS A 148 -13.81 -23.53 12.04
N VAL A 149 -12.87 -23.25 11.14
CA VAL A 149 -12.80 -23.91 9.82
C VAL A 149 -12.53 -25.40 9.97
N ILE A 150 -11.50 -25.79 10.74
CA ILE A 150 -11.15 -27.21 10.91
C ILE A 150 -12.28 -27.98 11.59
N LYS A 151 -12.94 -27.41 12.61
CA LYS A 151 -14.11 -28.03 13.25
C LYS A 151 -15.25 -28.26 12.25
N ALA A 152 -15.48 -27.32 11.34
CA ALA A 152 -16.52 -27.47 10.31
C ALA A 152 -16.18 -28.55 9.27
N LEU A 153 -14.90 -28.75 8.95
CA LEU A 153 -14.45 -29.84 8.07
C LEU A 153 -14.50 -31.21 8.76
N CYS A 154 -14.33 -31.27 10.09
CA CYS A 154 -14.35 -32.51 10.88
C CYS A 154 -15.78 -32.93 11.23
N THR A 155 -16.53 -33.38 10.23
CA THR A 155 -17.96 -33.76 10.37
C THR A 155 -18.21 -34.92 11.34
N ARG A 156 -17.21 -35.78 11.59
CA ARG A 156 -17.29 -36.92 12.54
C ARG A 156 -16.69 -36.60 13.91
N GLY A 157 -16.33 -35.33 14.17
CA GLY A 157 -15.82 -34.86 15.47
C GLY A 157 -14.54 -35.58 15.91
N SER A 158 -14.58 -36.22 17.08
CA SER A 158 -13.39 -36.86 17.70
C SER A 158 -12.74 -37.96 16.84
N LYS A 159 -13.51 -38.62 15.98
CA LYS A 159 -12.98 -39.61 15.03
C LYS A 159 -12.05 -38.96 14.01
N ASP A 160 -12.44 -37.81 13.47
CA ASP A 160 -11.63 -37.06 12.51
C ASP A 160 -10.37 -36.50 13.16
N TYR A 161 -10.45 -36.03 14.42
CA TYR A 161 -9.27 -35.60 15.17
C TYR A 161 -8.28 -36.75 15.42
N SER A 162 -8.79 -37.96 15.68
CA SER A 162 -7.96 -39.15 15.86
C SER A 162 -7.27 -39.53 14.55
N LEU A 163 -8.00 -39.51 13.42
CA LEU A 163 -7.45 -39.74 12.09
C LEU A 163 -6.35 -38.74 11.72
N ILE A 164 -6.56 -37.46 12.03
CA ILE A 164 -5.53 -36.42 11.86
C ILE A 164 -4.26 -36.78 12.63
N CYS A 165 -4.41 -37.21 13.89
CA CYS A 165 -3.24 -37.53 14.70
C CYS A 165 -2.57 -38.84 14.34
N GLU A 166 -3.31 -39.87 13.93
CA GLU A 166 -2.76 -41.11 13.37
C GLU A 166 -1.93 -40.82 12.11
N HIS A 167 -2.46 -39.99 11.20
CA HIS A 167 -1.76 -39.59 9.99
C HIS A 167 -0.46 -38.85 10.30
N ARG A 168 -0.52 -37.83 11.16
CA ARG A 168 0.67 -37.03 11.51
C ARG A 168 1.71 -37.83 12.30
N ALA A 169 1.27 -38.71 13.21
CA ALA A 169 2.15 -39.62 13.94
C ALA A 169 2.92 -40.55 12.99
N LYS A 170 2.23 -41.10 11.99
CA LYS A 170 2.84 -41.95 10.97
C LYS A 170 3.85 -41.19 10.08
N GLU A 171 3.49 -40.00 9.61
CA GLU A 171 4.31 -39.23 8.66
C GLU A 171 5.55 -38.60 9.32
N HIS A 172 5.44 -38.13 10.56
CA HIS A 172 6.49 -37.34 11.22
C HIS A 172 7.13 -38.02 12.43
N GLY A 173 6.72 -39.25 12.77
CA GLY A 173 7.20 -39.95 13.96
C GLY A 173 6.89 -39.23 15.26
N ILE A 174 5.82 -38.42 15.28
CA ILE A 174 5.38 -37.70 16.48
C ILE A 174 4.49 -38.59 17.34
N ASP A 175 4.58 -38.43 18.65
CA ASP A 175 3.67 -39.11 19.58
C ASP A 175 2.23 -38.61 19.41
N PHE A 176 1.27 -39.52 19.61
CA PHE A 176 -0.14 -39.26 19.41
C PHE A 176 -0.69 -38.21 20.38
N ASP A 177 -0.28 -38.27 21.65
CA ASP A 177 -0.72 -37.29 22.66
C ASP A 177 -0.12 -35.90 22.39
N ASN A 178 1.16 -35.84 21.99
CA ASN A 178 1.77 -34.59 21.51
C ASN A 178 1.05 -34.01 20.28
N CYS A 179 0.58 -34.86 19.36
CA CYS A 179 -0.26 -34.40 18.26
C CYS A 179 -1.59 -33.82 18.75
N ARG A 180 -2.26 -34.48 19.70
CA ARG A 180 -3.54 -34.05 20.25
C ARG A 180 -3.42 -32.68 20.90
N ASP A 181 -2.38 -32.45 21.70
CA ASP A 181 -2.12 -31.16 22.34
C ASP A 181 -1.87 -30.05 21.31
N THR A 182 -1.09 -30.36 20.27
CA THR A 182 -0.82 -29.42 19.17
C THR A 182 -2.08 -29.09 18.38
N LEU A 183 -2.90 -30.10 18.07
CA LEU A 183 -4.16 -29.92 17.36
C LEU A 183 -5.14 -29.10 18.19
N ASP A 184 -5.28 -29.40 19.49
CA ASP A 184 -6.13 -28.66 20.42
C ASP A 184 -5.69 -27.18 20.52
N ALA A 185 -4.38 -26.92 20.56
CA ALA A 185 -3.84 -25.56 20.50
C ALA A 185 -4.21 -24.84 19.20
N TRP A 186 -4.24 -25.52 18.05
CA TRP A 186 -4.71 -24.91 16.80
C TRP A 186 -6.22 -24.66 16.79
N LEU A 187 -7.00 -25.57 17.38
CA LEU A 187 -8.46 -25.49 17.44
C LEU A 187 -8.97 -24.42 18.44
N LYS A 188 -8.18 -24.12 19.47
CA LYS A 188 -8.48 -23.09 20.49
C LYS A 188 -7.88 -21.72 20.17
N GLY A 189 -6.97 -21.64 19.20
CA GLY A 189 -6.39 -20.38 18.74
C GLY A 189 -5.12 -19.83 19.42
N PRO A 190 -4.49 -20.41 20.46
CA PRO A 190 -3.21 -19.89 20.94
C PRO A 190 -2.08 -19.98 19.91
N THR A 191 -2.17 -20.90 18.94
CA THR A 191 -1.22 -20.99 17.82
C THR A 191 -1.93 -21.29 16.51
N VAL A 192 -1.27 -21.00 15.38
CA VAL A 192 -1.80 -21.24 14.02
C VAL A 192 -0.74 -22.03 13.24
N PRO A 193 -1.09 -23.15 12.59
CA PRO A 193 -0.12 -23.94 11.83
C PRO A 193 0.47 -23.13 10.65
N ASN A 194 1.62 -23.57 10.13
CA ASN A 194 2.08 -23.14 8.81
C ASN A 194 1.21 -23.77 7.70
N LEU A 195 1.44 -23.43 6.43
CA LEU A 195 0.59 -23.91 5.34
C LEU A 195 0.73 -25.43 5.14
N ASP A 196 1.95 -25.96 5.21
CA ASP A 196 2.22 -27.39 5.05
C ASP A 196 1.51 -28.23 6.11
N ARG A 197 1.60 -27.83 7.39
CA ARG A 197 0.90 -28.49 8.50
C ARG A 197 -0.61 -28.39 8.37
N ALA A 198 -1.13 -27.33 7.76
CA ALA A 198 -2.55 -27.23 7.48
C ALA A 198 -2.98 -28.14 6.32
N LEU A 199 -2.12 -28.34 5.32
CA LEU A 199 -2.35 -29.30 4.23
C LEU A 199 -2.32 -30.75 4.75
N GLU A 200 -1.47 -31.07 5.73
CA GLU A 200 -1.50 -32.38 6.41
C GLU A 200 -2.86 -32.68 7.04
N LEU A 201 -3.54 -31.67 7.61
CA LEU A 201 -4.90 -31.84 8.14
C LEU A 201 -5.87 -32.23 7.04
N LEU A 202 -5.78 -31.56 5.88
CA LEU A 202 -6.65 -31.87 4.74
C LEU A 202 -6.34 -33.26 4.18
N LYS A 203 -5.08 -33.66 4.08
CA LYS A 203 -4.66 -35.01 3.64
C LYS A 203 -5.23 -36.09 4.53
N ALA A 204 -5.13 -35.92 5.86
CA ALA A 204 -5.69 -36.88 6.81
C ALA A 204 -7.22 -37.02 6.69
N LEU A 205 -7.91 -35.95 6.30
CA LEU A 205 -9.35 -35.94 6.06
C LEU A 205 -9.73 -36.38 4.63
N GLY A 206 -8.77 -36.61 3.75
CA GLY A 206 -9.00 -36.90 2.33
C GLY A 206 -9.57 -35.71 1.54
N LEU A 207 -9.26 -34.48 1.93
CA LEU A 207 -9.75 -33.22 1.35
C LEU A 207 -8.64 -32.40 0.66
N ASP A 208 -7.46 -32.96 0.50
CA ASP A 208 -6.27 -32.29 -0.06
C ASP A 208 -6.28 -32.15 -1.59
N HIS A 209 -7.24 -32.75 -2.28
CA HIS A 209 -7.49 -32.53 -3.70
C HIS A 209 -8.62 -31.51 -3.95
N GLU A 210 -9.34 -31.11 -2.90
CA GLU A 210 -10.51 -30.25 -3.00
C GLU A 210 -10.13 -28.77 -2.86
N MET A 211 -10.51 -27.94 -3.83
CA MET A 211 -10.20 -26.51 -3.84
C MET A 211 -10.90 -25.75 -2.69
N GLY A 212 -12.19 -26.02 -2.46
CA GLY A 212 -13.00 -25.30 -1.46
C GLY A 212 -12.42 -25.38 -0.03
N PRO A 213 -12.13 -26.58 0.50
CA PRO A 213 -11.47 -26.76 1.79
C PRO A 213 -10.11 -26.05 1.88
N LYS A 214 -9.30 -26.11 0.83
CA LYS A 214 -8.00 -25.42 0.77
C LYS A 214 -8.13 -23.90 0.88
N LEU A 215 -9.11 -23.30 0.20
CA LEU A 215 -9.39 -21.87 0.29
C LEU A 215 -9.84 -21.46 1.70
N TRP A 216 -10.71 -22.25 2.32
CA TRP A 216 -11.12 -22.03 3.71
C TRP A 216 -9.97 -22.15 4.71
N VAL A 217 -9.07 -23.10 4.51
CA VAL A 217 -7.87 -23.25 5.34
C VAL A 217 -6.98 -22.01 5.25
N VAL A 218 -6.72 -21.50 4.04
CA VAL A 218 -5.94 -20.26 3.87
C VAL A 218 -6.65 -19.07 4.50
N ALA A 219 -7.96 -18.91 4.27
CA ALA A 219 -8.75 -17.84 4.85
C ALA A 219 -8.75 -17.88 6.38
N GLY A 220 -9.00 -19.05 6.98
CA GLY A 220 -8.97 -19.26 8.42
C GLY A 220 -7.61 -18.94 9.04
N ARG A 221 -6.51 -19.34 8.39
CA ARG A 221 -5.14 -19.02 8.84
C ARG A 221 -4.83 -17.53 8.78
N LEU A 222 -5.18 -16.87 7.68
CA LEU A 222 -5.00 -15.43 7.52
C LEU A 222 -5.82 -14.67 8.57
N LEU A 223 -7.09 -15.03 8.77
CA LEU A 223 -7.95 -14.41 9.76
C LEU A 223 -7.45 -14.62 11.20
N SER A 224 -6.92 -15.80 11.54
CA SER A 224 -6.30 -16.01 12.87
C SER A 224 -5.07 -15.12 13.11
N ARG A 225 -4.39 -14.67 12.04
CA ARG A 225 -3.24 -13.75 12.11
C ARG A 225 -3.66 -12.28 12.00
N THR A 226 -4.94 -12.00 11.82
CA THR A 226 -5.50 -10.66 11.70
C THR A 226 -6.12 -10.23 13.03
N PRO A 227 -5.72 -9.07 13.58
CA PRO A 227 -6.31 -8.50 14.79
C PRO A 227 -7.84 -8.49 14.77
N LEU A 228 -8.45 -8.72 15.93
CA LEU A 228 -9.91 -8.80 16.06
C LEU A 228 -10.61 -7.51 15.59
N GLU A 229 -10.03 -6.34 15.88
CA GLU A 229 -10.54 -5.04 15.44
C GLU A 229 -10.72 -4.98 13.91
N TYR A 230 -9.74 -5.44 13.14
CA TYR A 230 -9.82 -5.46 11.67
C TYR A 230 -10.77 -6.53 11.15
N ARG A 231 -10.89 -7.66 11.85
CA ARG A 231 -11.89 -8.68 11.51
C ARG A 231 -13.32 -8.18 11.75
N LYS A 232 -13.54 -7.42 12.83
CA LYS A 232 -14.82 -6.76 13.09
C LYS A 232 -15.14 -5.75 12.00
N SER A 233 -14.16 -4.99 11.51
CA SER A 233 -14.34 -4.12 10.35
C SER A 233 -14.85 -4.87 9.13
N ILE A 234 -14.30 -6.04 8.81
CA ILE A 234 -14.81 -6.90 7.73
C ILE A 234 -16.22 -7.40 8.04
N ALA A 235 -16.49 -7.80 9.29
CA ALA A 235 -17.78 -8.35 9.69
C ALA A 235 -18.92 -7.33 9.57
N ASN A 236 -18.65 -6.05 9.86
CA ASN A 236 -19.62 -4.97 9.72
C ASN A 236 -20.14 -4.82 8.28
N HIS A 237 -19.35 -5.21 7.28
CA HIS A 237 -19.79 -5.18 5.88
C HIS A 237 -20.75 -6.31 5.51
N PHE A 238 -20.75 -7.44 6.25
CA PHE A 238 -21.74 -8.51 6.05
C PHE A 238 -23.15 -8.14 6.53
N SER A 239 -23.30 -7.11 7.36
CA SER A 239 -24.60 -6.59 7.80
C SER A 239 -25.20 -5.53 6.88
N LEU A 240 -24.51 -5.15 5.81
CA LEU A 240 -24.92 -4.08 4.90
C LEU A 240 -25.53 -4.71 3.64
N THR A 241 -26.77 -4.33 3.31
CA THR A 241 -27.59 -4.97 2.28
C THR A 241 -27.09 -4.71 0.86
N GLU A 242 -26.50 -3.54 0.62
CA GLU A 242 -25.83 -3.20 -0.64
C GLU A 242 -24.65 -2.29 -0.31
N LEU A 243 -23.43 -2.72 -0.62
CA LEU A 243 -22.27 -1.85 -0.52
C LEU A 243 -21.38 -2.02 -1.73
N THR A 244 -21.25 -0.93 -2.47
CA THR A 244 -20.32 -0.86 -3.58
C THR A 244 -18.96 -0.37 -3.07
N ILE A 245 -17.91 -0.62 -3.85
CA ILE A 245 -16.60 -0.01 -3.60
C ILE A 245 -16.71 1.53 -3.57
N ALA A 246 -17.65 2.12 -4.32
CA ALA A 246 -17.88 3.56 -4.32
C ALA A 246 -18.42 4.08 -2.97
N ASP A 247 -19.28 3.32 -2.30
CA ASP A 247 -19.78 3.67 -0.97
C ASP A 247 -18.65 3.66 0.06
N ALA A 248 -17.75 2.69 -0.03
CA ALA A 248 -16.56 2.60 0.82
C ALA A 248 -15.60 3.78 0.58
N GLU A 249 -15.39 4.15 -0.68
CA GLU A 249 -14.56 5.31 -1.06
C GLU A 249 -15.17 6.62 -0.54
N LYS A 250 -16.50 6.77 -0.61
CA LYS A 250 -17.23 7.92 -0.05
C LYS A 250 -17.12 7.97 1.47
N ALA A 251 -17.30 6.85 2.16
CA ALA A 251 -17.15 6.77 3.61
C ALA A 251 -15.72 7.13 4.04
N PHE A 252 -14.71 6.63 3.31
CA PHE A 252 -13.31 6.99 3.53
C PHE A 252 -13.09 8.50 3.38
N PHE A 253 -13.60 9.10 2.30
CA PHE A 253 -13.44 10.54 2.04
C PHE A 253 -13.95 11.40 3.20
N TRP A 254 -15.17 11.13 3.68
CA TRP A 254 -15.76 11.90 4.79
C TRP A 254 -15.01 11.70 6.09
N ARG A 255 -14.65 10.45 6.43
CA ARG A 255 -13.91 10.17 7.66
C ARG A 255 -12.50 10.74 7.64
N LYS A 256 -11.81 10.67 6.49
CA LYS A 256 -10.51 11.32 6.27
C LYS A 256 -10.61 12.81 6.56
N ARG A 257 -11.67 13.47 6.05
CA ARG A 257 -11.89 14.91 6.24
C ARG A 257 -12.11 15.27 7.72
N GLU A 258 -12.90 14.50 8.45
CA GLU A 258 -13.09 14.69 9.89
C GLU A 258 -11.77 14.59 10.66
N VAL A 259 -11.03 13.49 10.49
CA VAL A 259 -9.75 13.27 11.17
C VAL A 259 -8.73 14.35 10.79
N ALA A 260 -8.73 14.80 9.53
CA ALA A 260 -7.86 15.90 9.11
C ALA A 260 -8.21 17.21 9.82
N MET A 261 -9.49 17.53 10.03
CA MET A 261 -9.90 18.74 10.75
C MET A 261 -9.53 18.65 12.25
N GLU A 262 -9.73 17.50 12.89
CA GLU A 262 -9.30 17.24 14.27
C GLU A 262 -7.79 17.46 14.42
N ASN A 263 -7.01 16.94 13.47
CA ASN A 263 -5.55 17.04 13.47
C ASN A 263 -5.08 18.49 13.24
N VAL A 264 -5.73 19.26 12.35
CA VAL A 264 -5.43 20.69 12.14
C VAL A 264 -5.63 21.51 13.42
N GLN A 265 -6.72 21.26 14.17
CA GLN A 265 -6.99 21.94 15.43
C GLN A 265 -5.90 21.67 16.48
N GLN A 266 -5.39 20.44 16.53
CA GLN A 266 -4.34 20.05 17.47
C GLN A 266 -3.01 20.79 17.23
N TYR A 267 -2.66 21.05 15.97
CA TYR A 267 -1.40 21.72 15.64
C TYR A 267 -1.43 23.24 15.75
N CYS A 268 -2.57 23.84 16.14
CA CYS A 268 -2.75 25.30 16.12
C CYS A 268 -2.27 25.94 14.81
N ILE A 269 -2.39 25.21 13.69
CA ILE A 269 -2.08 25.73 12.36
C ILE A 269 -3.19 26.74 12.10
N GLY A 270 -2.90 28.02 12.31
CA GLY A 270 -3.82 29.11 12.03
C GLY A 270 -4.22 29.13 10.54
N PRO A 271 -5.14 30.02 10.16
CA PRO A 271 -5.51 30.24 8.75
C PRO A 271 -4.31 30.56 7.85
N ASP A 272 -3.17 30.94 8.42
CA ASP A 272 -1.89 31.05 7.76
C ASP A 272 -1.33 29.66 7.39
N ARG A 273 -1.75 29.17 6.22
CA ARG A 273 -0.85 28.46 5.30
C ARG A 273 -0.10 29.54 4.49
N PRO A 274 0.95 30.23 4.98
CA PRO A 274 1.45 31.41 4.30
C PRO A 274 2.47 31.00 3.24
N TYR A 275 2.16 29.98 2.44
CA TYR A 275 2.77 29.86 1.13
C TYR A 275 2.23 30.92 0.19
N GLY A 276 1.11 31.60 0.51
CA GLY A 276 0.52 32.62 -0.37
C GLY A 276 1.53 33.67 -0.80
N ALA A 277 2.11 34.41 0.15
CA ALA A 277 3.12 35.44 -0.15
C ALA A 277 4.38 34.86 -0.82
N LEU A 278 4.85 33.68 -0.38
CA LEU A 278 6.01 33.03 -1.00
C LEU A 278 5.72 32.55 -2.43
N ARG A 279 4.52 32.00 -2.69
CA ARG A 279 4.08 31.59 -4.03
C ARG A 279 3.87 32.80 -4.92
N GLU A 280 3.25 33.86 -4.43
CA GLU A 280 3.14 35.13 -5.16
C GLU A 280 4.53 35.64 -5.57
N ALA A 281 5.48 35.67 -4.63
CA ALA A 281 6.85 36.04 -4.92
C ALA A 281 7.55 35.10 -5.92
N LEU A 282 7.20 33.81 -6.00
CA LEU A 282 7.85 32.83 -6.89
C LEU A 282 7.13 32.59 -8.24
N TYR A 283 5.87 33.01 -8.37
CA TYR A 283 5.03 32.70 -9.53
C TYR A 283 4.41 33.93 -10.18
N SER A 284 4.20 35.03 -9.45
CA SER A 284 3.61 36.25 -10.02
C SER A 284 4.69 37.19 -10.55
N PRO A 285 4.67 37.58 -11.83
CA PRO A 285 5.61 38.56 -12.38
C PRO A 285 5.33 39.98 -11.88
N ASP A 286 4.14 40.24 -11.33
CA ASP A 286 3.73 41.57 -10.84
C ASP A 286 4.31 41.92 -9.47
N VAL A 287 4.88 40.94 -8.77
CA VAL A 287 5.50 41.14 -7.45
C VAL A 287 6.98 41.54 -7.63
N PRO A 288 7.46 42.60 -6.97
CA PRO A 288 8.88 42.97 -7.03
C PRO A 288 9.82 41.82 -6.65
N ARG A 289 10.94 41.68 -7.39
CA ARG A 289 11.92 40.62 -7.16
C ARG A 289 12.86 41.00 -6.01
N ASP A 290 12.72 40.33 -4.87
CA ASP A 290 13.65 40.43 -3.74
C ASP A 290 14.07 39.03 -3.26
N ALA A 291 15.31 38.65 -3.57
CA ALA A 291 15.86 37.35 -3.21
C ALA A 291 16.07 37.20 -1.69
N ALA A 292 16.41 38.29 -0.99
CA ALA A 292 16.64 38.26 0.46
C ALA A 292 15.33 38.05 1.21
N ALA A 293 14.26 38.74 0.79
CA ALA A 293 12.92 38.56 1.35
C ALA A 293 12.41 37.12 1.16
N VAL A 294 12.65 36.53 -0.02
CA VAL A 294 12.27 35.13 -0.28
C VAL A 294 13.04 34.14 0.59
N GLN A 295 14.35 34.35 0.74
CA GLN A 295 15.18 33.50 1.60
C GLN A 295 14.76 33.59 3.08
N ASP A 296 14.42 34.79 3.56
CA ASP A 296 13.88 35.00 4.90
C ASP A 296 12.52 34.31 5.09
N MET A 297 11.60 34.43 4.12
CA MET A 297 10.32 33.72 4.15
C MET A 297 10.49 32.19 4.19
N LEU A 298 11.40 31.64 3.37
CA LEU A 298 11.72 30.20 3.40
C LEU A 298 12.24 29.76 4.78
N THR A 299 13.14 30.55 5.38
CA THR A 299 13.73 30.24 6.70
C THR A 299 12.69 30.29 7.81
N ARG A 300 11.81 31.30 7.81
CA ARG A 300 10.71 31.40 8.78
C ARG A 300 9.73 30.24 8.63
N LEU A 301 9.45 29.80 7.41
CA LEU A 301 8.62 28.63 7.15
C LEU A 301 9.28 27.35 7.69
N GLU A 302 10.56 27.11 7.44
CA GLU A 302 11.25 25.93 7.99
C GLU A 302 11.12 25.81 9.51
N LEU A 303 11.33 26.93 10.23
CA LEU A 303 11.23 26.99 11.70
C LEU A 303 9.79 26.79 12.19
N THR A 304 8.83 27.44 11.53
CA THR A 304 7.41 27.35 11.91
C THR A 304 6.89 25.91 11.76
N TRP A 305 7.36 25.19 10.75
CA TRP A 305 6.84 23.88 10.37
C TRP A 305 7.72 22.71 10.83
N GLU A 306 8.86 22.95 11.48
CA GLU A 306 9.75 21.92 12.04
C GLU A 306 9.00 20.86 12.89
N PRO A 307 8.03 21.22 13.75
CA PRO A 307 7.30 20.22 14.55
C PRO A 307 6.46 19.22 13.73
N ILE A 308 6.12 19.57 12.49
CA ILE A 308 5.33 18.76 11.55
C ILE A 308 6.07 18.60 10.21
N ALA A 309 7.40 18.57 10.28
CA ALA A 309 8.26 18.51 9.09
C ALA A 309 7.96 17.29 8.21
N GLY A 310 7.57 16.16 8.81
CA GLY A 310 7.18 14.95 8.09
C GLY A 310 5.93 15.10 7.20
N GLN A 311 5.16 16.18 7.40
CA GLN A 311 3.91 16.47 6.71
C GLN A 311 4.04 17.59 5.68
N THR A 312 4.98 18.52 5.84
CA THR A 312 4.96 19.79 5.09
C THR A 312 6.29 20.18 4.45
N TYR A 313 7.41 19.56 4.83
CA TYR A 313 8.72 19.96 4.27
C TYR A 313 8.84 19.72 2.77
N HIS A 314 8.04 18.82 2.18
CA HIS A 314 8.01 18.67 0.72
C HIS A 314 7.62 19.97 0.00
N ILE A 315 6.77 20.80 0.61
CA ILE A 315 6.35 22.09 0.05
C ILE A 315 7.50 23.09 0.16
N VAL A 316 8.18 23.12 1.29
CA VAL A 316 9.33 24.01 1.51
C VAL A 316 10.47 23.68 0.53
N GLU A 317 10.80 22.40 0.39
CA GLU A 317 11.79 21.90 -0.56
C GLU A 317 11.41 22.25 -2.01
N TRP A 318 10.13 22.14 -2.36
CA TRP A 318 9.64 22.53 -3.68
C TRP A 318 9.81 24.03 -3.95
N LEU A 319 9.34 24.88 -3.03
CA LEU A 319 9.43 26.33 -3.19
C LEU A 319 10.89 26.80 -3.19
N ARG A 320 11.75 26.16 -2.39
CA ARG A 320 13.20 26.37 -2.41
C ARG A 320 13.83 25.96 -3.74
N ALA A 321 13.44 24.81 -4.28
CA ALA A 321 13.92 24.36 -5.59
C ALA A 321 13.59 25.39 -6.68
N ARG A 322 12.33 25.85 -6.72
CA ARG A 322 11.90 26.88 -7.68
C ARG A 322 12.68 28.18 -7.50
N PHE A 323 12.81 28.67 -6.26
CA PHE A 323 13.61 29.86 -5.96
C PHE A 323 15.04 29.74 -6.52
N LEU A 324 15.69 28.60 -6.32
CA LEU A 324 17.03 28.34 -6.82
C LEU A 324 17.09 28.31 -8.36
N VAL A 325 16.07 27.81 -9.06
CA VAL A 325 15.98 27.92 -10.53
C VAL A 325 15.95 29.40 -10.94
N LEU A 326 15.11 30.20 -10.28
CA LEU A 326 14.97 31.63 -10.59
C LEU A 326 16.25 32.42 -10.28
N CYS A 327 17.05 31.97 -9.31
CA CYS A 327 18.41 32.48 -9.04
C CYS A 327 19.50 31.82 -9.91
N ARG A 328 19.13 31.06 -10.94
CA ARG A 328 20.04 30.37 -11.88
C ARG A 328 20.95 29.31 -11.24
N GLN A 329 20.63 28.83 -10.05
CA GLN A 329 21.33 27.74 -9.35
C GLN A 329 20.70 26.38 -9.69
N ASN A 330 20.68 26.04 -10.98
CA ASN A 330 19.92 24.93 -11.54
C ASN A 330 20.28 23.55 -10.95
N GLU A 331 21.57 23.29 -10.72
CA GLU A 331 22.05 22.01 -10.18
C GLU A 331 21.54 21.78 -8.76
N LYS A 332 21.65 22.79 -7.89
CA LYS A 332 21.14 22.74 -6.52
C LYS A 332 19.62 22.64 -6.50
N ALA A 333 18.94 23.40 -7.38
CA ALA A 333 17.49 23.34 -7.50
C ALA A 333 17.00 21.91 -7.77
N LEU A 334 17.69 21.17 -8.64
CA LEU A 334 17.31 19.80 -8.96
C LEU A 334 17.42 18.84 -7.77
N GLU A 335 18.39 19.04 -6.88
CA GLU A 335 18.51 18.26 -5.63
C GLU A 335 17.31 18.52 -4.70
N HIS A 336 16.90 19.77 -4.57
CA HIS A 336 15.70 20.15 -3.80
C HIS A 336 14.40 19.63 -4.43
N TYR A 337 14.27 19.62 -5.77
CA TYR A 337 13.13 18.98 -6.43
C TYR A 337 13.07 17.48 -6.14
N GLN A 338 14.21 16.79 -6.11
CA GLN A 338 14.28 15.38 -5.73
C GLN A 338 13.88 15.18 -4.27
N ALA A 339 14.34 16.03 -3.37
CA ALA A 339 13.95 16.00 -1.96
C ALA A 339 12.44 16.24 -1.78
N ALA A 340 11.88 17.25 -2.46
CA ALA A 340 10.45 17.56 -2.46
C ALA A 340 9.60 16.38 -2.92
N TYR A 341 9.96 15.78 -4.06
CA TYR A 341 9.33 14.55 -4.54
C TYR A 341 9.43 13.45 -3.48
N ASN A 342 10.62 13.22 -2.94
CA ASN A 342 10.83 12.13 -2.00
C ASN A 342 10.02 12.28 -0.70
N LEU A 343 9.79 13.51 -0.25
CA LEU A 343 9.05 13.82 0.96
C LEU A 343 7.53 13.84 0.73
N GLY A 344 7.06 14.23 -0.46
CA GLY A 344 5.64 14.50 -0.71
C GLY A 344 4.87 13.43 -1.47
N VAL A 345 5.53 12.44 -2.09
CA VAL A 345 4.84 11.39 -2.87
C VAL A 345 3.82 10.65 -2.00
N GLY A 346 2.57 10.57 -2.50
CA GLY A 346 1.45 9.96 -1.78
C GLY A 346 0.87 10.82 -0.66
N ARG A 347 1.42 12.03 -0.44
CA ARG A 347 0.94 13.01 0.54
C ARG A 347 0.22 14.17 -0.11
N ASP A 348 0.74 14.68 -1.22
CA ASP A 348 0.28 15.93 -1.84
C ASP A 348 0.16 15.78 -3.38
N PRO A 349 -1.00 16.10 -3.97
CA PRO A 349 -1.19 16.03 -5.42
C PRO A 349 -0.31 17.02 -6.20
N ASP A 350 0.13 18.12 -5.57
CA ASP A 350 1.00 19.11 -6.22
C ASP A 350 2.38 18.52 -6.57
N ILE A 351 2.76 17.37 -5.99
CA ILE A 351 3.97 16.64 -6.37
C ILE A 351 3.97 16.25 -7.85
N PHE A 352 2.85 15.72 -8.33
CA PHE A 352 2.75 15.29 -9.72
C PHE A 352 2.40 16.46 -10.64
N LYS A 353 1.55 17.38 -10.18
CA LYS A 353 1.11 18.52 -11.00
C LYS A 353 2.21 19.55 -11.23
N ASN A 354 2.99 19.85 -10.19
CA ASN A 354 3.95 20.95 -10.22
C ASN A 354 5.39 20.46 -10.01
N VAL A 355 5.68 19.74 -8.92
CA VAL A 355 7.07 19.41 -8.54
C VAL A 355 7.76 18.57 -9.60
N LEU A 356 7.15 17.47 -10.03
CA LEU A 356 7.73 16.59 -11.05
C LEU A 356 7.77 17.24 -12.43
N ALA A 357 6.75 18.03 -12.77
CA ALA A 357 6.70 18.73 -14.05
C ALA A 357 7.81 19.80 -14.16
N GLU A 358 8.02 20.58 -13.09
CA GLU A 358 9.12 21.53 -12.99
C GLU A 358 10.48 20.82 -12.96
N ALA A 359 10.61 19.69 -12.23
CA ALA A 359 11.82 18.89 -12.18
C ALA A 359 12.20 18.27 -13.54
N LEU A 360 11.20 17.82 -14.32
CA LEU A 360 11.38 17.32 -15.68
C LEU A 360 11.92 18.43 -16.59
N ALA A 361 11.29 19.60 -16.56
CA ALA A 361 11.70 20.74 -17.36
C ALA A 361 13.15 21.17 -17.04
N LEU A 362 13.49 21.24 -15.74
CA LEU A 362 14.85 21.53 -15.28
C LEU A 362 15.86 20.45 -15.67
N ALA A 363 15.50 19.17 -15.53
CA ALA A 363 16.36 18.06 -15.95
C ALA A 363 16.62 18.10 -17.47
N GLY A 364 15.62 18.49 -18.26
CA GLY A 364 15.73 18.75 -19.69
C GLY A 364 16.74 19.84 -20.00
N LYS A 365 16.62 21.01 -19.35
CA LYS A 365 17.58 22.12 -19.46
C LYS A 365 19.01 21.73 -19.11
N LEU A 366 19.18 20.87 -18.10
CA LEU A 366 20.48 20.36 -17.67
C LEU A 366 21.01 19.19 -18.52
N GLY A 367 20.27 18.73 -19.55
CA GLY A 367 20.66 17.60 -20.39
C GLY A 367 20.67 16.24 -19.70
N LYS A 368 19.99 16.10 -18.54
CA LYS A 368 19.98 14.86 -17.72
C LYS A 368 18.96 13.84 -18.25
N LYS A 369 19.25 13.25 -19.43
CA LYS A 369 18.35 12.33 -20.16
C LYS A 369 17.73 11.21 -19.30
N LYS A 370 18.50 10.59 -18.40
CA LYS A 370 17.99 9.53 -17.50
C LYS A 370 16.90 10.04 -16.55
N LEU A 371 17.06 11.25 -16.04
CA LEU A 371 16.07 11.87 -15.15
C LEU A 371 14.84 12.33 -15.91
N VAL A 372 15.01 12.87 -17.13
CA VAL A 372 13.88 13.23 -18.01
C VAL A 372 12.99 12.01 -18.24
N LYS A 373 13.55 10.90 -18.72
CA LYS A 373 12.80 9.65 -18.94
C LYS A 373 12.10 9.16 -17.67
N ARG A 374 12.77 9.29 -16.51
CA ARG A 374 12.21 8.88 -15.23
C ARG A 374 11.02 9.74 -14.82
N TYR A 375 11.14 11.06 -14.86
CA TYR A 375 10.06 11.97 -14.46
C TYR A 375 8.89 11.91 -15.44
N ASP A 376 9.18 11.77 -16.74
CA ASP A 376 8.15 11.60 -17.77
C ASP A 376 7.33 10.33 -17.53
N SER A 377 8.00 9.19 -17.29
CA SER A 377 7.34 7.94 -16.90
C SER A 377 6.42 8.12 -15.70
N LEU A 378 6.89 8.81 -14.66
CA LEU A 378 6.08 9.10 -13.47
C LEU A 378 4.86 9.98 -13.79
N LEU A 379 5.02 11.03 -14.60
CA LEU A 379 3.91 11.91 -14.99
C LEU A 379 2.90 11.19 -15.89
N GLY A 380 3.37 10.36 -16.82
CA GLY A 380 2.54 9.54 -17.69
C GLY A 380 1.65 8.58 -16.91
N LEU A 381 2.17 7.96 -15.84
CA LEU A 381 1.39 7.08 -14.96
C LEU A 381 0.24 7.81 -14.26
N HIS A 382 0.38 9.10 -13.99
CA HIS A 382 -0.67 9.93 -13.40
C HIS A 382 -1.50 10.70 -14.43
N TRP A 383 -1.22 10.54 -15.72
CA TRP A 383 -1.90 11.24 -16.82
C TRP A 383 -1.73 12.77 -16.69
N MET A 384 -0.56 13.19 -16.20
CA MET A 384 -0.19 14.58 -15.92
C MET A 384 1.02 15.05 -16.77
N GLY A 385 1.41 14.27 -17.78
CA GLY A 385 2.51 14.60 -18.69
C GLY A 385 2.11 15.70 -19.68
N GLU A 386 2.88 16.77 -19.74
CA GLU A 386 2.72 17.86 -20.73
C GLU A 386 3.81 17.86 -21.81
N TRP A 387 4.83 17.02 -21.68
CA TRP A 387 5.89 16.90 -22.66
C TRP A 387 5.48 15.92 -23.77
N ASP A 388 5.77 16.27 -25.02
CA ASP A 388 5.44 15.47 -26.21
C ASP A 388 6.43 14.31 -26.47
N GLY A 389 7.48 14.19 -25.65
CA GLY A 389 8.53 13.18 -25.80
C GLY A 389 9.65 13.60 -26.76
N GLU A 390 9.57 14.77 -27.38
CA GLU A 390 10.57 15.28 -28.30
C GLU A 390 11.66 16.07 -27.56
N SER A 391 12.93 15.74 -27.78
CA SER A 391 14.03 16.45 -27.10
C SER A 391 14.13 17.93 -27.51
N SER A 392 13.64 18.28 -28.71
CA SER A 392 13.59 19.64 -29.25
C SER A 392 12.64 20.55 -28.50
N SER A 393 11.59 20.02 -27.86
CA SER A 393 10.58 20.81 -27.13
C SER A 393 10.97 21.10 -25.68
N LEU A 394 12.05 20.50 -25.15
CA LEU A 394 12.50 20.68 -23.77
C LEU A 394 12.83 22.15 -23.39
N PRO A 395 13.47 22.98 -24.25
CA PRO A 395 13.68 24.39 -23.95
C PRO A 395 12.35 25.15 -23.81
N GLU A 396 11.40 24.91 -24.71
CA GLU A 396 10.06 25.52 -24.64
C GLU A 396 9.31 25.10 -23.37
N LEU A 397 9.39 23.81 -23.01
CA LEU A 397 8.82 23.31 -21.76
C LEU A 397 9.44 23.97 -20.52
N PHE A 398 10.75 24.26 -20.55
CA PHE A 398 11.41 24.99 -19.48
C PHE A 398 10.85 26.41 -19.34
N ASP A 399 10.78 27.16 -20.44
CA ASP A 399 10.30 28.55 -20.42
C ASP A 399 8.81 28.63 -20.06
N LYS A 400 8.01 27.62 -20.44
CA LYS A 400 6.61 27.48 -20.02
C LYS A 400 6.46 27.30 -18.50
N ARG A 401 7.37 26.56 -17.86
CA ARG A 401 7.34 26.29 -16.41
C ARG A 401 7.99 27.39 -15.58
N PHE A 402 8.98 28.06 -16.15
CA PHE A 402 9.77 29.11 -15.52
C PHE A 402 9.77 30.35 -16.41
N ASP A 403 8.73 31.18 -16.24
CA ASP A 403 8.60 32.44 -16.95
C ASP A 403 9.89 33.28 -16.82
N PRO A 404 10.54 33.67 -17.93
CA PRO A 404 11.78 34.44 -17.93
C PRO A 404 11.71 35.74 -17.10
N ARG A 405 10.52 36.32 -16.92
CA ARG A 405 10.29 37.54 -16.13
C ARG A 405 10.43 37.32 -14.62
N LEU A 406 10.40 36.07 -14.17
CA LEU A 406 10.49 35.73 -12.74
C LEU A 406 11.94 35.59 -12.25
N PHE A 407 12.92 35.54 -13.16
CA PHE A 407 14.32 35.36 -12.80
C PHE A 407 14.88 36.58 -12.07
N TYR A 408 15.70 36.31 -11.05
CA TYR A 408 16.42 37.35 -10.33
C TYR A 408 17.64 37.78 -11.14
N GLU A 409 17.95 39.08 -11.10
CA GLU A 409 19.12 39.68 -11.75
C GLU A 409 20.42 39.33 -11.03
#